data_AF-A0A3B1BM98-F1
#
_entry.id   AF-A0A3B1BM98-F1
#
_cell.length_a   1.000
_cell.length_b   1.000
_cell.length_c   1.000
_cell.angle_alpha   90.00
_cell.angle_beta   90.00
_cell.angle_gamma   90.00
#
_symmetry.space_group_name_H-M   'P 1'
#
loop_
_entity.id
_entity.type
_entity.pdbx_description
1 polymer ?
#
loop_
_entity_poly.entity_id
_entity_poly.type
_entity_poly.pdbx_seq_one_letter_code
_entity_poly.pdbx_strand_id
1 'polypeptide(L)'
;MKNLLNMVSTHKYVSLAPLFLLLSFSVNASGSGDHDHEKMDHSKMDHSKMQQGGSHRHATWVEPPTSYSNMKSKLWGDSAAAARGAKLYATNCSSCHGNKGTGNGPVAKSLQHPPADLTNHFHKATGDGDAYLFWRLSEGGQVEPFKSMNSAMPSFKSSLSEAQRWDVLAYVHQKFHKGFKSDKNKMDAHDEGEEHGHDH
;
A
#
# COMPACT_ATOMS: atom_id res chain seq x y z
N MET A 1 11.22 -12.28 57.68
CA MET A 1 10.78 -11.24 58.63
C MET A 1 10.30 -10.03 57.82
N LYS A 2 9.03 -9.62 58.05
CA LYS A 2 8.40 -8.32 57.72
C LYS A 2 8.31 -7.95 56.22
N ASN A 3 7.19 -8.24 55.54
CA ASN A 3 5.95 -7.43 55.43
C ASN A 3 6.21 -5.93 55.17
N LEU A 4 5.68 -5.42 54.05
CA LEU A 4 4.82 -4.22 54.03
C LEU A 4 4.11 -4.08 52.67
N LEU A 5 2.79 -4.22 52.73
CA LEU A 5 1.81 -3.78 51.74
C LEU A 5 1.76 -2.25 51.69
N ASN A 6 1.38 -1.69 50.54
CA ASN A 6 0.63 -0.44 50.40
C ASN A 6 -0.07 -0.48 49.02
N MET A 7 -1.35 -0.80 48.94
CA MET A 7 -2.52 0.08 49.10
C MET A 7 -2.53 1.25 48.09
N VAL A 8 -3.19 1.02 46.95
CA VAL A 8 -4.50 1.59 46.55
C VAL A 8 -4.54 3.12 46.57
N SER A 9 -4.55 3.72 45.38
CA SER A 9 -5.20 5.02 45.18
C SER A 9 -5.93 5.02 43.84
N THR A 10 -7.24 4.77 43.91
CA THR A 10 -8.17 4.89 42.79
C THR A 10 -8.69 6.32 42.74
N HIS A 11 -8.12 7.17 41.89
CA HIS A 11 -8.75 8.45 41.56
C HIS A 11 -9.69 8.28 40.37
N LYS A 12 -10.98 8.19 40.71
CA LYS A 12 -12.11 8.33 39.80
C LYS A 12 -12.12 9.77 39.28
N TYR A 13 -11.79 9.98 38.01
CA TYR A 13 -11.99 11.26 37.35
C TYR A 13 -13.42 11.32 36.79
N VAL A 14 -14.14 12.31 37.28
CA VAL A 14 -15.54 12.60 37.02
C VAL A 14 -15.70 13.18 35.62
N SER A 15 -16.66 12.62 34.90
CA SER A 15 -17.17 13.03 33.60
C SER A 15 -17.75 14.44 33.62
N LEU A 16 -17.30 15.31 32.71
CA LEU A 16 -17.98 16.54 32.30
C LEU A 16 -17.89 16.64 30.78
N ALA A 17 -18.94 16.15 30.10
CA ALA A 17 -19.11 16.32 28.67
C ALA A 17 -19.67 17.74 28.38
N PRO A 18 -19.07 18.52 27.48
CA PRO A 18 -19.58 19.83 27.11
C PRO A 18 -20.84 19.73 26.24
N LEU A 19 -21.84 20.53 26.63
CA LEU A 19 -23.14 20.72 26.02
C LEU A 19 -22.99 21.26 24.58
N PHE A 20 -23.32 20.44 23.59
CA PHE A 20 -23.34 20.85 22.18
C PHE A 20 -24.55 21.75 21.90
N LEU A 21 -24.28 23.03 21.65
CA LEU A 21 -25.27 24.00 21.15
C LEU A 21 -25.40 23.83 19.63
N LEU A 22 -26.48 23.19 19.18
CA LEU A 22 -26.82 23.04 17.77
C LEU A 22 -27.38 24.37 17.22
N LEU A 23 -26.55 25.13 16.52
CA LEU A 23 -26.99 26.25 15.68
C LEU A 23 -27.40 25.71 14.30
N SER A 24 -28.71 25.69 14.07
CA SER A 24 -29.32 25.41 12.77
C SER A 24 -29.06 26.56 11.81
N PHE A 25 -28.19 26.36 10.82
CA PHE A 25 -28.16 27.19 9.62
C PHE A 25 -29.04 26.54 8.56
N SER A 26 -30.15 27.19 8.23
CA SER A 26 -30.89 26.99 6.98
C SER A 26 -30.58 28.13 6.01
N VAL A 27 -30.97 27.94 4.74
CA VAL A 27 -30.91 28.88 3.58
C VAL A 27 -29.57 28.87 2.82
N ASN A 28 -29.50 28.80 1.49
CA ASN A 28 -30.53 28.75 0.42
C ASN A 28 -29.87 28.19 -0.86
N ALA A 29 -30.57 27.34 -1.61
CA ALA A 29 -30.17 26.90 -2.94
C ALA A 29 -30.94 27.71 -3.98
N SER A 30 -30.26 28.37 -4.92
CA SER A 30 -30.83 28.94 -6.13
C SER A 30 -29.72 29.15 -7.17
N GLY A 31 -29.88 28.57 -8.36
CA GLY A 31 -28.93 28.72 -9.46
C GLY A 31 -29.19 27.73 -10.58
N SER A 32 -30.31 27.93 -11.29
CA SER A 32 -30.56 27.34 -12.61
C SER A 32 -29.68 28.04 -13.65
N GLY A 33 -29.02 27.27 -14.51
CA GLY A 33 -28.25 27.77 -15.64
C GLY A 33 -28.39 26.77 -16.78
N ASP A 34 -29.03 27.23 -17.85
CA ASP A 34 -29.45 26.47 -19.02
C ASP A 34 -28.28 26.04 -19.93
N HIS A 35 -28.62 25.11 -20.81
CA HIS A 35 -27.78 24.43 -21.79
C HIS A 35 -27.30 25.34 -22.93
N ASP A 36 -26.00 25.32 -23.21
CA ASP A 36 -25.43 25.65 -24.52
C ASP A 36 -24.51 24.51 -25.00
N HIS A 37 -24.89 23.87 -26.10
CA HIS A 37 -24.07 22.89 -26.82
C HIS A 37 -23.24 23.62 -27.90
N GLU A 38 -22.06 24.10 -27.51
CA GLU A 38 -21.06 24.61 -28.44
C GLU A 38 -20.34 23.43 -29.12
N LYS A 39 -20.34 23.44 -30.46
CA LYS A 39 -19.66 22.45 -31.32
C LYS A 39 -18.14 22.53 -31.12
N MET A 40 -17.51 21.44 -30.68
CA MET A 40 -16.05 21.33 -30.66
C MET A 40 -15.53 20.79 -31.99
N ASP A 41 -14.77 21.62 -32.68
CA ASP A 41 -13.89 21.28 -33.80
C ASP A 41 -12.78 20.31 -33.35
N HIS A 42 -12.68 19.16 -33.99
CA HIS A 42 -11.67 18.13 -33.73
C HIS A 42 -10.43 18.34 -34.60
N SER A 43 -9.76 19.49 -34.45
CA SER A 43 -8.46 19.71 -35.09
C SER A 43 -7.53 20.51 -34.18
N LYS A 44 -6.97 19.81 -33.19
CA LYS A 44 -5.69 20.06 -32.48
C LYS A 44 -5.64 19.13 -31.25
N MET A 45 -5.02 17.96 -31.40
CA MET A 45 -4.63 17.18 -30.22
C MET A 45 -3.33 17.77 -29.67
N ASP A 46 -3.47 18.63 -28.68
CA ASP A 46 -2.41 18.96 -27.73
C ASP A 46 -2.20 17.76 -26.79
N HIS A 47 -0.96 17.26 -26.71
CA HIS A 47 -0.55 16.18 -25.81
C HIS A 47 -0.35 16.65 -24.37
N SER A 48 -1.32 17.38 -23.83
CA SER A 48 -1.30 17.85 -22.44
C SER A 48 -2.64 17.60 -21.77
N LYS A 49 -3.00 16.32 -21.58
CA LYS A 49 -4.04 15.96 -20.63
C LYS A 49 -3.78 14.59 -20.01
N MET A 50 -3.22 14.65 -18.81
CA MET A 50 -3.17 13.57 -17.84
C MET A 50 -4.58 12.96 -17.69
N GLN A 51 -4.73 11.68 -18.04
CA GLN A 51 -5.79 10.86 -17.47
C GLN A 51 -5.36 10.49 -16.03
N GLN A 52 -5.69 11.38 -15.11
CA GLN A 52 -5.73 11.10 -13.68
C GLN A 52 -7.03 10.34 -13.40
N GLY A 53 -6.93 9.05 -13.11
CA GLY A 53 -8.08 8.21 -12.79
C GLY A 53 -7.74 6.73 -12.73
N GLY A 54 -7.22 6.28 -11.59
CA GLY A 54 -6.97 4.87 -11.32
C GLY A 54 -5.65 4.66 -10.60
N SER A 55 -5.71 3.99 -9.45
CA SER A 55 -4.60 3.42 -8.66
C SER A 55 -3.24 3.61 -9.32
N HIS A 56 -2.37 4.47 -8.78
CA HIS A 56 -1.06 4.70 -9.38
C HIS A 56 -0.31 3.37 -9.47
N ARG A 57 -0.24 2.83 -10.68
CA ARG A 57 0.51 1.62 -10.97
C ARG A 57 1.95 2.09 -11.07
N HIS A 58 2.85 1.50 -10.28
CA HIS A 58 4.27 1.49 -10.62
C HIS A 58 4.46 0.61 -11.87
N ALA A 59 3.87 1.04 -13.00
CA ALA A 59 3.79 0.26 -14.25
C ALA A 59 5.17 0.04 -14.86
N THR A 60 6.15 0.85 -14.47
CA THR A 60 7.55 0.73 -14.84
C THR A 60 8.37 0.87 -13.57
N TRP A 61 9.11 -0.18 -13.21
CA TRP A 61 10.11 -0.08 -12.15
C TRP A 61 11.14 0.96 -12.56
N VAL A 62 11.47 1.85 -11.62
CA VAL A 62 12.65 2.70 -11.77
C VAL A 62 13.81 1.94 -11.17
N GLU A 63 14.91 1.82 -11.89
CA GLU A 63 16.08 1.12 -11.39
C GLU A 63 16.55 1.76 -10.07
N PRO A 64 16.70 0.98 -8.98
CA PRO A 64 17.17 1.53 -7.71
C PRO A 64 18.61 2.07 -7.84
N PRO A 65 19.00 3.07 -7.02
CA PRO A 65 20.39 3.50 -6.94
C PRO A 65 21.32 2.34 -6.57
N THR A 66 22.60 2.43 -6.95
CA THR A 66 23.62 1.39 -6.69
C THR A 66 23.74 1.02 -5.21
N SER A 67 23.43 1.92 -4.28
CA SER A 67 23.39 1.62 -2.84
C SER A 67 22.33 0.60 -2.44
N TYR A 68 21.35 0.34 -3.30
CA TYR A 68 20.25 -0.61 -3.07
C TYR A 68 20.25 -1.79 -4.06
N SER A 69 21.05 -1.77 -5.13
CA SER A 69 20.97 -2.76 -6.23
C SER A 69 21.17 -4.21 -5.78
N ASN A 70 21.94 -4.43 -4.71
CA ASN A 70 22.22 -5.76 -4.15
C ASN A 70 21.23 -6.20 -3.05
N MET A 71 20.20 -5.41 -2.74
CA MET A 71 19.24 -5.74 -1.70
C MET A 71 18.32 -6.87 -2.17
N LYS A 72 18.40 -8.01 -1.47
CA LYS A 72 17.60 -9.21 -1.71
C LYS A 72 17.11 -9.77 -0.38
N SER A 73 15.88 -10.26 -0.35
CA SER A 73 15.31 -10.88 0.84
C SER A 73 15.20 -12.39 0.71
N LYS A 74 15.46 -13.06 1.83
CA LYS A 74 15.20 -14.49 2.02
C LYS A 74 13.96 -14.74 2.89
N LEU A 75 13.25 -13.68 3.27
CA LEU A 75 12.18 -13.71 4.29
C LEU A 75 10.77 -13.81 3.69
N TRP A 76 10.64 -13.91 2.37
CA TRP A 76 9.32 -13.87 1.70
C TRP A 76 8.36 -14.96 2.18
N GLY A 77 8.86 -16.16 2.53
CA GLY A 77 8.09 -17.25 3.11
C GLY A 77 8.24 -17.42 4.63
N ASP A 78 8.95 -16.53 5.31
CA ASP A 78 9.18 -16.62 6.76
C ASP A 78 7.96 -16.09 7.53
N SER A 79 7.24 -16.99 8.19
CA SER A 79 6.04 -16.65 8.97
C SER A 79 6.34 -15.85 10.24
N ALA A 80 7.52 -16.04 10.84
CA ALA A 80 7.95 -15.27 12.01
C ALA A 80 8.30 -13.82 11.61
N ALA A 81 8.96 -13.64 10.46
CA ALA A 81 9.19 -12.32 9.87
C ALA A 81 7.87 -11.61 9.56
N ALA A 82 6.92 -12.30 8.92
CA ALA A 82 5.60 -11.74 8.67
C ALA A 82 4.84 -11.37 9.95
N ALA A 83 4.97 -12.16 11.03
CA ALA A 83 4.34 -11.83 12.31
C ALA A 83 4.93 -10.57 12.96
N ARG A 84 6.25 -10.35 12.87
CA ARG A 84 6.89 -9.10 13.30
C ARG A 84 6.46 -7.93 12.41
N GLY A 85 6.44 -8.15 11.10
CA GLY A 85 6.01 -7.18 10.09
C GLY A 85 4.57 -6.73 10.26
N ALA A 86 3.66 -7.61 10.68
CA ALA A 86 2.26 -7.29 10.93
C ALA A 86 2.11 -6.18 11.99
N LYS A 87 2.89 -6.26 13.07
CA LYS A 87 2.89 -5.25 14.14
C LYS A 87 3.40 -3.91 13.63
N LEU A 88 4.50 -3.94 12.86
CA LEU A 88 5.08 -2.75 12.27
C LEU A 88 4.13 -2.10 11.25
N TYR A 89 3.45 -2.89 10.43
CA TYR A 89 2.47 -2.41 9.45
C TYR A 89 1.27 -1.74 10.13
N ALA A 90 0.75 -2.35 11.19
CA ALA A 90 -0.37 -1.79 11.95
C ALA A 90 -0.03 -0.38 12.48
N THR A 91 1.17 -0.20 13.03
CA THR A 91 1.62 1.08 13.58
C THR A 91 1.97 2.11 12.51
N ASN A 92 2.63 1.70 11.44
CA ASN A 92 3.34 2.63 10.54
C ASN A 92 2.69 2.80 9.15
N CYS A 93 1.89 1.83 8.71
CA CYS A 93 1.47 1.75 7.31
C CYS A 93 -0.05 1.77 7.15
N SER A 94 -0.79 1.22 8.12
CA SER A 94 -2.23 1.00 8.04
C SER A 94 -3.07 2.28 7.92
N SER A 95 -2.60 3.40 8.49
CA SER A 95 -3.30 4.69 8.43
C SER A 95 -3.45 5.20 6.99
N CYS A 96 -2.46 4.92 6.13
CA CYS A 96 -2.46 5.31 4.72
C CYS A 96 -2.94 4.16 3.81
N HIS A 97 -2.36 2.96 3.96
CA HIS A 97 -2.63 1.84 3.05
C HIS A 97 -3.87 1.02 3.43
N GLY A 98 -4.40 1.20 4.63
CA GLY A 98 -5.57 0.48 5.15
C GLY A 98 -5.25 -0.96 5.60
N ASN A 99 -6.10 -1.55 6.43
CA ASN A 99 -5.89 -2.93 6.92
C ASN A 99 -5.95 -3.99 5.80
N LYS A 100 -6.58 -3.65 4.68
CA LYS A 100 -6.69 -4.50 3.49
C LYS A 100 -5.61 -4.22 2.44
N GLY A 101 -4.72 -3.24 2.67
CA GLY A 101 -3.66 -2.89 1.74
C GLY A 101 -4.12 -2.12 0.50
N THR A 102 -5.41 -1.82 0.37
CA THR A 102 -6.02 -1.24 -0.85
C THR A 102 -5.79 0.26 -1.04
N GLY A 103 -4.87 0.88 -0.28
CA GLY A 103 -4.54 2.30 -0.43
C GLY A 103 -5.63 3.26 0.07
N ASN A 104 -6.58 2.77 0.88
CA ASN A 104 -7.77 3.50 1.32
C ASN A 104 -7.82 3.67 2.86
N GLY A 105 -6.67 3.81 3.51
CA GLY A 105 -6.60 4.08 4.94
C GLY A 105 -7.28 5.41 5.32
N PRO A 106 -7.56 5.64 6.61
CA PRO A 106 -8.27 6.83 7.07
C PRO A 106 -7.66 8.15 6.61
N VAL A 107 -6.34 8.24 6.43
CA VAL A 107 -5.69 9.47 5.94
C VAL A 107 -5.53 9.51 4.42
N ALA A 108 -5.85 8.44 3.68
CA ALA A 108 -5.64 8.38 2.24
C ALA A 108 -6.40 9.49 1.48
N LYS A 109 -7.60 9.85 1.95
CA LYS A 109 -8.46 10.88 1.33
C LYS A 109 -7.92 12.30 1.47
N SER A 110 -7.02 12.55 2.42
CA SER A 110 -6.40 13.87 2.61
C SER A 110 -5.07 14.02 1.88
N LEU A 111 -4.59 12.98 1.19
CA LEU A 111 -3.36 13.04 0.42
C LEU A 111 -3.66 13.50 -1.02
N GLN A 112 -2.77 14.31 -1.57
CA GLN A 112 -2.85 14.77 -2.97
C GLN A 112 -2.89 13.59 -3.95
N HIS A 113 -2.15 12.52 -3.65
CA HIS A 113 -2.16 11.28 -4.41
C HIS A 113 -2.52 10.11 -3.47
N PRO A 114 -3.48 9.24 -3.86
CA PRO A 114 -3.85 8.11 -3.04
C PRO A 114 -2.65 7.15 -2.89
N PRO A 115 -2.45 6.53 -1.72
CA PRO A 115 -1.44 5.50 -1.52
C PRO A 115 -1.61 4.29 -2.45
N ALA A 116 -0.52 3.55 -2.66
CA ALA A 116 -0.52 2.41 -3.57
C ALA A 116 -1.46 1.33 -3.04
N ASP A 117 -2.17 0.68 -3.96
CA ASP A 117 -2.86 -0.57 -3.67
C ASP A 117 -1.81 -1.71 -3.62
N LEU A 118 -1.51 -2.14 -2.40
CA LEU A 118 -0.57 -3.20 -2.08
C LEU A 118 -1.11 -4.60 -2.41
N THR A 119 -2.36 -4.74 -2.85
CA THR A 119 -2.89 -6.03 -3.31
C THR A 119 -2.55 -6.31 -4.77
N ASN A 120 -2.17 -5.27 -5.52
CA ASN A 120 -1.75 -5.42 -6.91
C ASN A 120 -0.37 -6.07 -6.96
N HIS A 121 -0.29 -7.28 -7.51
CA HIS A 121 0.93 -8.09 -7.62
C HIS A 121 2.03 -7.40 -8.46
N PHE A 122 2.82 -6.54 -7.83
CA PHE A 122 4.02 -5.95 -8.43
C PHE A 122 5.26 -6.84 -8.23
N HIS A 123 5.31 -7.67 -7.18
CA HIS A 123 6.41 -8.59 -6.90
C HIS A 123 6.04 -10.03 -7.28
N LYS A 124 6.59 -10.54 -8.39
CA LYS A 124 6.10 -11.78 -9.04
C LYS A 124 6.90 -13.04 -8.70
N ALA A 125 8.19 -12.90 -8.40
CA ALA A 125 9.10 -13.99 -8.06
C ALA A 125 10.19 -13.51 -7.11
N THR A 126 10.74 -14.40 -6.28
CA THR A 126 11.84 -14.08 -5.36
C THR A 126 12.97 -13.35 -6.09
N GLY A 127 13.37 -12.18 -5.57
CA GLY A 127 14.48 -11.41 -6.12
C GLY A 127 14.08 -10.44 -7.23
N ASP A 128 12.85 -10.50 -7.75
CA ASP A 128 12.31 -9.54 -8.71
C ASP A 128 11.80 -8.29 -7.99
N GLY A 129 12.43 -7.12 -8.19
CA GLY A 129 12.00 -5.90 -7.52
C GLY A 129 12.26 -5.82 -6.01
N ASP A 130 12.88 -6.83 -5.38
CA ASP A 130 13.33 -6.80 -3.97
C ASP A 130 14.03 -5.47 -3.61
N ALA A 131 15.03 -5.11 -4.42
CA ALA A 131 15.82 -3.90 -4.24
C ALA A 131 14.97 -2.64 -4.33
N TYR A 132 14.05 -2.60 -5.29
CA TYR A 132 13.14 -1.48 -5.44
C TYR A 132 12.21 -1.35 -4.23
N LEU A 133 11.62 -2.43 -3.76
CA LEU A 133 10.68 -2.39 -2.64
C LEU A 133 11.35 -1.97 -1.35
N PHE A 134 12.55 -2.50 -1.11
CA PHE A 134 13.34 -2.10 0.02
C PHE A 134 13.75 -0.63 -0.05
N TRP A 135 14.18 -0.16 -1.22
CA TRP A 135 14.48 1.25 -1.48
C TRP A 135 13.25 2.16 -1.27
N ARG A 136 12.11 1.80 -1.86
CA ARG A 136 10.84 2.52 -1.79
C ARG A 136 10.40 2.70 -0.33
N LEU A 137 10.49 1.65 0.48
CA LEU A 137 10.18 1.69 1.91
C LEU A 137 11.21 2.51 2.69
N SER A 138 12.50 2.36 2.37
CA SER A 138 13.58 3.03 3.09
C SER A 138 13.55 4.54 2.89
N GLU A 139 13.40 5.01 1.66
CA GLU A 139 13.51 6.43 1.31
C GLU A 139 12.18 7.18 1.31
N GLY A 140 11.04 6.49 1.20
CA GLY A 140 9.76 7.17 1.15
C GLY A 140 9.67 8.12 -0.05
N GLY A 141 9.06 9.29 0.13
CA GLY A 141 8.95 10.36 -0.86
C GLY A 141 10.14 11.31 -0.91
N GLN A 142 11.26 11.01 -0.23
CA GLN A 142 12.36 11.95 -0.03
C GLN A 142 13.36 12.00 -1.18
N VAL A 143 13.30 11.03 -2.10
CA VAL A 143 14.24 10.88 -3.22
C VAL A 143 13.49 10.83 -4.55
N GLU A 144 14.18 11.15 -5.63
CA GLU A 144 13.62 11.00 -6.98
C GLU A 144 13.39 9.51 -7.33
N PRO A 145 12.34 9.20 -8.11
CA PRO A 145 11.35 10.13 -8.67
C PRO A 145 10.20 10.46 -7.70
N PHE A 146 10.14 9.84 -6.53
CA PHE A 146 9.00 9.96 -5.61
C PHE A 146 8.81 11.39 -5.07
N LYS A 147 9.92 12.13 -4.95
CA LYS A 147 9.93 13.54 -4.54
C LYS A 147 9.25 14.43 -5.58
N SER A 148 9.65 14.36 -6.85
CA SER A 148 8.97 15.11 -7.92
C SER A 148 7.53 14.66 -8.17
N MET A 149 7.17 13.43 -7.78
CA MET A 149 5.80 12.92 -7.79
C MET A 149 4.98 13.31 -6.55
N ASN A 150 5.49 14.16 -5.66
CA ASN A 150 4.81 14.60 -4.44
C ASN A 150 4.33 13.43 -3.54
N SER A 151 5.10 12.34 -3.45
CA SER A 151 4.77 11.21 -2.58
C SER A 151 4.77 11.62 -1.11
N ALA A 152 3.63 11.44 -0.43
CA ALA A 152 3.50 11.65 1.01
C ALA A 152 4.04 10.50 1.88
N MET A 153 4.52 9.39 1.28
CA MET A 153 5.08 8.28 2.06
C MET A 153 6.34 8.74 2.81
N PRO A 154 6.41 8.60 4.15
CA PRO A 154 7.59 9.00 4.90
C PRO A 154 8.77 8.06 4.62
N SER A 155 9.98 8.53 4.90
CA SER A 155 11.16 7.66 4.95
C SER A 155 11.12 6.83 6.23
N PHE A 156 11.34 5.52 6.11
CA PHE A 156 11.40 4.62 7.27
C PHE A 156 12.82 4.21 7.65
N LYS A 157 13.85 4.60 6.89
CA LYS A 157 15.22 4.17 7.17
C LYS A 157 15.78 4.69 8.50
N SER A 158 15.22 5.80 9.00
CA SER A 158 15.61 6.41 10.28
C SER A 158 14.80 5.91 11.47
N SER A 159 13.61 5.32 11.25
CA SER A 159 12.70 4.86 12.31
C SER A 159 12.61 3.35 12.44
N LEU A 160 12.92 2.61 11.37
CA LEU A 160 12.95 1.15 11.33
C LEU A 160 14.35 0.67 10.97
N SER A 161 14.84 -0.36 11.66
CA SER A 161 16.06 -1.06 11.26
C SER A 161 15.88 -1.76 9.91
N GLU A 162 16.99 -2.11 9.26
CA GLU A 162 16.95 -2.87 8.01
C GLU A 162 16.15 -4.18 8.15
N ALA A 163 16.38 -4.94 9.22
CA ALA A 163 15.63 -6.17 9.51
C ALA A 163 14.12 -5.90 9.65
N GLN A 164 13.74 -4.83 10.34
CA GLN A 164 12.34 -4.44 10.49
C GLN A 164 11.68 -4.04 9.16
N ARG A 165 12.43 -3.37 8.27
CA ARG A 165 11.92 -3.03 6.93
C ARG A 165 11.68 -4.29 6.10
N TRP A 166 12.56 -5.29 6.18
CA TRP A 166 12.31 -6.59 5.54
C TRP A 166 11.14 -7.35 6.18
N ASP A 167 10.97 -7.31 7.49
CA ASP A 167 9.81 -7.90 8.17
C ASP A 167 8.49 -7.29 7.64
N VAL A 168 8.42 -5.96 7.47
CA VAL A 168 7.25 -5.28 6.87
C VAL A 168 6.98 -5.79 5.46
N LEU A 169 8.01 -5.90 4.61
CA LEU A 169 7.86 -6.38 3.23
C LEU A 169 7.42 -7.85 3.20
N ALA A 170 7.95 -8.70 4.07
CA ALA A 170 7.51 -10.09 4.21
C ALA A 170 6.03 -10.18 4.60
N TYR A 171 5.58 -9.34 5.54
CA TYR A 171 4.17 -9.25 5.90
C TYR A 171 3.29 -8.82 4.73
N VAL A 172 3.66 -7.72 4.03
CA VAL A 172 2.90 -7.21 2.87
C VAL A 172 2.79 -8.30 1.80
N HIS A 173 3.90 -8.99 1.50
CA HIS A 173 3.93 -10.08 0.55
C HIS A 173 2.96 -11.21 0.92
N GLN A 174 3.09 -11.78 2.13
CA GLN A 174 2.27 -12.91 2.55
C GLN A 174 0.79 -12.52 2.74
N LYS A 175 0.52 -11.34 3.29
CA LYS A 175 -0.83 -10.89 3.61
C LYS A 175 -1.65 -10.59 2.37
N PHE A 176 -1.07 -9.91 1.38
CA PHE A 176 -1.81 -9.38 0.24
C PHE A 176 -1.58 -10.19 -1.05
N HIS A 177 -0.46 -10.91 -1.16
CA HIS A 177 -0.13 -11.68 -2.37
C HIS A 177 -0.13 -13.20 -2.18
N LYS A 178 -0.31 -13.70 -0.95
CA LYS A 178 -0.38 -15.14 -0.61
C LYS A 178 0.86 -15.96 -0.99
N GLY A 179 2.02 -15.32 -1.17
CA GLY A 179 3.27 -15.99 -1.56
C GLY A 179 3.52 -16.01 -3.08
N PHE A 180 4.68 -16.52 -3.49
CA PHE A 180 4.96 -16.79 -4.91
C PHE A 180 4.26 -18.07 -5.36
N LYS A 181 3.70 -18.06 -6.56
CA LYS A 181 3.17 -19.28 -7.19
C LYS A 181 4.36 -20.21 -7.46
N SER A 182 4.26 -21.48 -7.08
CA SER A 182 5.22 -22.48 -7.51
C SER A 182 4.97 -22.82 -8.98
N ASP A 183 6.03 -22.96 -9.78
CA ASP A 183 5.93 -23.32 -11.21
C ASP A 183 5.41 -24.76 -11.45
N LYS A 184 5.04 -25.50 -10.39
CA LYS A 184 4.64 -26.90 -10.45
C LYS A 184 3.32 -27.15 -11.20
N ASN A 185 2.51 -26.13 -11.46
CA ASN A 185 1.26 -26.28 -12.20
C ASN A 185 1.43 -26.31 -13.74
N LYS A 186 2.67 -26.34 -14.26
CA LYS A 186 2.93 -26.36 -15.72
C LYS A 186 3.32 -27.75 -16.26
N MET A 187 3.49 -28.75 -15.39
CA MET A 187 3.87 -30.11 -15.81
C MET A 187 2.69 -31.09 -15.91
N ASP A 188 1.54 -30.77 -15.31
CA ASP A 188 0.38 -31.70 -15.26
C ASP A 188 -0.64 -31.50 -16.39
N ALA A 189 -0.34 -30.68 -17.42
CA ALA A 189 -1.31 -30.27 -18.44
C ALA A 189 -0.98 -30.76 -19.87
N HIS A 190 -0.08 -31.73 -20.05
CA HIS A 190 0.30 -32.23 -21.39
C HIS A 190 0.50 -33.75 -21.48
N ASP A 191 -0.16 -34.54 -20.63
CA ASP A 191 -0.19 -36.00 -20.81
C ASP A 191 -1.60 -36.54 -20.60
N GLU A 192 -2.50 -36.23 -21.53
CA GLU A 192 -3.62 -37.11 -21.85
C GLU A 192 -3.50 -37.42 -23.34
N GLY A 193 -2.81 -38.52 -23.62
CA GLY A 193 -2.81 -39.15 -24.92
C GLY A 193 -4.19 -39.73 -25.23
N GLU A 194 -4.63 -39.56 -26.47
CA GLU A 194 -5.59 -40.49 -27.05
C GLU A 194 -5.09 -40.89 -28.43
N GLU A 195 -4.57 -42.11 -28.44
CA GLU A 195 -4.05 -42.89 -29.54
C GLU A 195 -5.25 -43.37 -30.38
N HIS A 196 -5.41 -42.82 -31.59
CA HIS A 196 -6.33 -43.37 -32.59
C HIS A 196 -5.55 -44.11 -33.66
N GLY A 197 -5.26 -45.38 -33.36
CA GLY A 197 -4.99 -46.42 -34.35
C GLY A 197 -6.20 -47.33 -34.50
N HIS A 198 -6.83 -47.31 -35.67
CA HIS A 198 -7.49 -48.49 -36.21
C HIS A 198 -7.55 -48.40 -37.73
N ASP A 199 -6.68 -49.19 -38.36
CA ASP A 199 -6.84 -49.67 -39.72
C ASP A 199 -7.92 -50.77 -39.74
N HIS A 200 -8.82 -50.72 -40.73
CA HIS A 200 -9.26 -51.83 -41.59
C HIS A 200 -10.35 -51.36 -42.58
#